data_AF-A0A8T6SXR9-F1
#
_entry.id   AF-A0A8T6SXR9-F1
#
_cell.length_a   1.000
_cell.length_b   1.000
_cell.length_c   1.000
_cell.angle_alpha   90.00
_cell.angle_beta   90.00
_cell.angle_gamma   90.00
#
_symmetry.space_group_name_H-M   'P 1'
#
loop_
_entity.id
_entity.type
_entity.pdbx_description
1 polymer ?
#
loop_
_entity_poly.entity_id
_entity_poly.type
_entity_poly.pdbx_seq_one_letter_code
_entity_poly.pdbx_strand_id
1 'polypeptide(L)' 'MYKCGKCKMSILTDISTVGGIQCEKCGSKIFYKQRPNVKRVINAR' A
#
# COMPACT_ATOMS: atom_id res chain seq x y z
N MET A 1 1.56 -6.37 1.07
CA MET A 1 0.27 -5.70 0.84
C MET A 1 0.47 -4.21 0.62
N TYR A 2 -0.12 -3.69 -0.46
CA TYR A 2 -0.21 -2.27 -0.70
C TYR A 2 -1.58 -1.77 -0.25
N LYS A 3 -1.64 -0.51 0.14
CA LYS A 3 -2.87 0.19 0.48
C LYS A 3 -3.02 1.39 -0.45
N CYS A 4 -4.25 1.70 -0.81
CA CYS A 4 -4.50 2.93 -1.55
C CYS A 4 -4.39 4.14 -0.60
N GLY A 5 -3.73 5.20 -1.07
CA GLY A 5 -3.57 6.47 -0.34
C GLY A 5 -4.89 7.15 0.04
N LYS A 6 -5.93 6.99 -0.78
CA LYS A 6 -7.23 7.67 -0.59
C LYS A 6 -8.24 6.78 0.14
N CYS A 7 -8.49 5.58 -0.38
CA CYS A 7 -9.48 4.64 0.15
C CYS A 7 -8.96 3.84 1.37
N LYS A 8 -7.65 3.85 1.66
CA LYS A 8 -6.95 3.11 2.75
C LYS A 8 -7.16 1.58 2.78
N MET A 9 -7.93 1.06 1.84
CA MET A 9 -8.16 -0.37 1.65
C MET A 9 -6.89 -1.05 1.16
N SER A 10 -6.71 -2.29 1.61
CA SER A 10 -5.66 -3.19 1.13
C SER A 10 -6.07 -3.75 -0.22
N ILE A 11 -5.22 -3.52 -1.22
CA ILE A 11 -5.33 -4.19 -2.52
C ILE A 11 -4.66 -5.56 -2.38
N LEU A 12 -5.43 -6.61 -2.71
CA LEU A 12 -4.99 -8.00 -2.75
C LEU A 12 -4.38 -8.37 -4.13
N THR A 13 -4.54 -7.51 -5.12
CA THR A 13 -4.10 -7.75 -6.49
C THR A 13 -2.59 -7.59 -6.65
N ASP A 14 -1.97 -8.55 -7.34
CA ASP A 14 -0.56 -8.55 -7.69
C ASP A 14 -0.22 -7.31 -8.53
N ILE A 15 0.68 -6.48 -8.00
CA ILE A 15 1.09 -5.19 -8.57
C ILE A 15 2.07 -5.38 -9.73
N SER A 16 2.05 -6.53 -10.40
CA SER A 16 2.92 -6.84 -11.54
C SER A 16 2.61 -5.99 -12.79
N THR A 17 1.64 -5.08 -12.70
CA THR A 17 1.19 -4.20 -13.80
C THR A 17 1.04 -2.75 -13.32
N VAL A 18 2.12 -2.17 -12.76
CA VAL A 18 2.19 -0.79 -12.18
C VAL A 18 1.71 0.34 -13.12
N GLY A 19 1.41 0.07 -14.40
CA GLY A 19 0.85 1.06 -15.34
C GLY A 19 -0.67 1.20 -15.35
N GLY A 20 -1.44 0.24 -14.81
CA GLY A 20 -2.89 0.13 -15.10
C GLY A 20 -3.87 0.09 -13.91
N ILE A 21 -3.43 -0.25 -12.70
CA ILE A 21 -4.35 -0.48 -11.57
C ILE A 21 -4.88 0.84 -10.98
N GLN A 22 -6.20 1.01 -10.96
CA GLN A 22 -6.93 2.03 -10.20
C GLN A 22 -7.51 1.38 -8.92
N CYS A 23 -7.62 2.09 -7.78
CA CYS A 23 -8.38 1.55 -6.63
C CYS A 23 -9.83 1.30 -7.09
N GLU A 24 -10.29 0.05 -7.07
CA GLU A 24 -11.67 -0.37 -7.44
C GLU A 24 -12.75 0.49 -6.77
N LYS A 25 -12.48 1.01 -5.57
CA LYS A 25 -13.41 1.85 -4.79
C LYS A 25 -13.34 3.34 -5.09
N CYS A 26 -12.20 3.88 -5.48
CA CYS A 26 -12.01 5.35 -5.55
C CYS A 26 -11.28 5.85 -6.79
N GLY A 27 -10.99 4.98 -7.76
CA GLY A 27 -10.35 5.30 -9.04
C GLY A 27 -8.91 5.85 -8.94
N SER A 28 -8.38 5.97 -7.72
CA SER A 28 -7.10 6.63 -7.45
C SER A 28 -5.94 5.69 -7.72
N LYS A 29 -4.86 6.21 -8.32
CA LYS A 29 -3.63 5.46 -8.65
C LYS A 29 -2.50 5.65 -7.62
N ILE A 30 -2.86 6.12 -6.42
CA ILE A 30 -1.90 6.39 -5.34
C ILE A 30 -1.88 5.19 -4.41
N PHE A 31 -0.74 4.52 -4.32
CA PHE A 31 -0.55 3.32 -3.49
C PHE A 31 0.71 3.45 -2.64
N TYR A 32 0.66 2.88 -1.44
CA TYR A 32 1.79 2.78 -0.52
C TYR A 32 1.90 1.38 0.06
N LYS A 33 3.12 0.95 0.36
CA LYS A 33 3.35 -0.34 1.02
C LYS A 33 2.94 -0.25 2.48
N GLN A 34 2.16 -1.21 2.96
CA GLN A 34 1.77 -1.26 4.36
C GLN A 34 3.00 -1.49 5.25
N ARG A 35 3.07 -0.76 6.38
CA ARG A 35 4.11 -0.96 7.38
C ARG A 35 4.04 -2.40 7.91
N PRO A 36 5.16 -3.14 7.96
CA PRO A 36 5.16 -4.48 8.54
C PRO A 36 4.80 -4.40 10.02
N ASN A 37 4.08 -5.41 10.52
CA ASN A 37 3.77 -5.56 11.95
C ASN A 37 4.97 -6.18 12.70
N VAL A 38 6.16 -5.66 12.43
CA VAL A 38 7.40 -6.06 13.08
C VAL A 38 7.91 -4.84 13.83
N LYS A 39 8.15 -5.01 15.14
CA LYS A 39 8.72 -3.94 15.96
C LYS A 39 10.08 -3.55 15.39
N ARG A 40 10.22 -2.27 15.02
CA ARG A 40 11.53 -1.71 14.68
C ARG A 40 12.29 -1.44 15.97
N VAL A 41 13.41 -2.12 16.17
CA VAL A 41 14.35 -1.81 17.26
C VAL A 41 15.21 -0.64 16.80
N ILE A 42 15.23 0.44 17.58
CA ILE A 42 16.03 1.63 17.32
C ILE A 42 16.87 1.85 18.57
N ASN A 43 18.19 1.88 18.43
CA ASN A 43 19.08 2.24 19.52
C ASN A 43 19.09 3.77 19.63
N ALA A 44 18.73 4.31 20.79
CA ALA A 44 18.91 5.73 21.08
C ALA A 44 20.43 5.99 21.21
N ARG A 45 20.90 7.10 20.62
CA ARG A 45 22.29 7.54 20.70
C ARG A 45 22.54 8.26 22.02
#